data_AF-A0A137QGU2-F1
#
_entry.id   AF-A0A137QGU2-F1
#
_cell.length_a   1.000
_cell.length_b   1.000
_cell.length_c   1.000
_cell.angle_alpha   90.00
_cell.angle_beta   90.00
_cell.angle_gamma   90.00
#
_symmetry.space_group_name_H-M   'P 1'
#
loop_
_entity.id
_entity.type
_entity.pdbx_description
1 polymer ?
#
loop_
_entity_poly.entity_id
_entity_poly.type
_entity_poly.pdbx_seq_one_letter_code
_entity_poly.pdbx_strand_id
1 'polypeptide(L)'
;SWSYLKIVDVPFFKADSDQITSADVRVVMGKSHLAPSFTLTNSPQVMCNSCRADTATMWFDVLDSQLGATTKCLINTSFQFGPSLCFIWAACSYSGIPLCQHCWRWGHSTRACHSQAPRCPRCASPHTEAGHRQHASCCRGNPSAKPPQDPTPEGAPCPHAARCVNCKGDHSASDRRCPFWRHRFDRAWLAEKSAPSSLHEGLQEISQKTAQEECKGRRMLNHRH
;
A
#
# COMPACT_ATOMS: atom_id res chain seq x y z
N SER A 1 -2.16 21.64 4.72
CA SER A 1 -1.50 20.49 4.04
C SER A 1 -1.46 19.33 5.01
N TRP A 2 -0.98 18.17 4.58
CA TRP A 2 -0.74 17.03 5.47
C TRP A 2 0.73 16.66 5.40
N SER A 3 1.22 16.15 6.52
CA SER A 3 2.58 15.66 6.63
C SER A 3 2.58 14.24 7.19
N TYR A 4 3.52 13.45 6.69
CA TYR A 4 3.65 12.03 7.00
C TYR A 4 4.78 11.86 7.99
N LEU A 5 4.49 11.21 9.11
CA LEU A 5 5.45 10.96 10.16
C LEU A 5 5.49 9.47 10.48
N LYS A 6 6.61 9.04 11.05
CA LYS A 6 6.76 7.70 11.60
C LYS A 6 7.39 7.73 12.97
N ILE A 7 7.06 6.73 13.76
CA ILE A 7 7.72 6.41 15.02
C ILE A 7 8.41 5.08 14.83
N VAL A 8 9.69 5.04 15.19
CA VAL A 8 10.49 3.81 15.16
C VAL A 8 10.60 3.23 16.56
N ASP A 9 10.86 1.93 16.65
CA ASP A 9 11.11 1.20 17.89
C ASP A 9 9.94 1.26 18.89
N VAL A 10 8.70 1.29 18.36
CA VAL A 10 7.49 1.13 19.17
C VAL A 10 7.39 -0.33 19.59
N PRO A 11 7.14 -0.66 20.87
CA PRO A 11 6.83 -2.03 21.28
C PRO A 11 5.72 -2.61 20.41
N PHE A 12 5.90 -3.80 19.84
CA PHE A 12 4.89 -4.44 19.01
C PHE A 12 3.89 -5.24 19.84
N PHE A 13 4.29 -5.67 21.04
CA PHE A 13 3.45 -6.39 21.98
C PHE A 13 3.20 -5.57 23.24
N LYS A 14 2.03 -5.73 23.82
CA LYS A 14 1.64 -5.25 25.14
C LYS A 14 2.22 -6.17 26.22
N ALA A 15 2.08 -5.77 27.49
CA ALA A 15 2.56 -6.55 28.63
C ALA A 15 1.86 -7.92 28.77
N ASP A 16 0.65 -8.06 28.24
CA ASP A 16 -0.14 -9.30 28.18
C ASP A 16 0.16 -10.17 26.94
N SER A 17 1.18 -9.80 26.14
CA SER A 17 1.57 -10.43 24.86
C SER A 17 0.61 -10.20 23.68
N ASP A 18 -0.42 -9.38 23.83
CA ASP A 18 -1.26 -8.99 22.69
C ASP A 18 -0.56 -7.97 21.79
N GLN A 19 -0.89 -7.98 20.50
CA GLN A 19 -0.34 -7.01 19.57
C GLN A 19 -0.86 -5.60 19.85
N ILE A 20 0.01 -4.60 19.74
CA ILE A 20 -0.37 -3.20 19.84
C ILE A 20 -1.25 -2.82 18.64
N THR A 21 -2.41 -2.27 18.94
CA THR A 21 -3.37 -1.79 17.94
C THR A 21 -3.22 -0.29 17.69
N SER A 22 -3.84 0.19 16.60
CA SER A 22 -3.96 1.62 16.32
C SER A 22 -4.69 2.40 17.42
N ALA A 23 -5.61 1.76 18.15
CA ALA A 23 -6.33 2.36 19.26
C ALA A 23 -5.43 2.56 20.47
N ASP A 24 -4.62 1.56 20.83
CA ASP A 24 -3.65 1.65 21.92
C ASP A 24 -2.67 2.80 21.68
N VAL A 25 -2.15 2.87 20.45
CA VAL A 25 -1.26 3.95 20.02
C VAL A 25 -1.91 5.32 20.16
N ARG A 26 -3.16 5.50 19.71
CA ARG A 26 -3.87 6.78 19.85
C ARG A 26 -3.98 7.20 21.31
N VAL A 27 -4.26 6.25 22.22
CA VAL A 27 -4.34 6.52 23.65
C VAL A 27 -2.99 6.99 24.20
N VAL A 28 -1.89 6.32 23.83
CA VAL A 28 -0.54 6.72 24.27
C VAL A 28 -0.17 8.10 23.73
N MET A 29 -0.39 8.34 22.43
CA MET A 29 -0.12 9.65 21.83
C MET A 29 -0.94 10.77 22.48
N GLY A 30 -2.21 10.52 22.79
CA GLY A 30 -3.09 11.49 23.44
C GLY A 30 -2.73 11.79 24.90
N LYS A 31 -1.99 10.90 25.56
CA LYS A 31 -1.44 11.11 26.90
C LYS A 31 -0.03 11.72 26.88
N SER A 32 0.61 11.77 25.71
CA SER A 32 1.96 12.32 25.59
C SER A 32 1.96 13.85 25.71
N HIS A 33 3.10 14.41 26.10
CA HIS A 33 3.32 15.86 26.11
C HIS A 33 3.25 16.49 24.69
N LEU A 34 3.28 15.66 23.64
CA LEU A 34 3.17 16.09 22.24
C LEU A 34 1.72 16.19 21.76
N ALA A 35 0.75 15.65 22.51
CA ALA A 35 -0.67 15.68 22.14
C ALA A 35 -1.20 17.06 21.70
N PRO A 36 -0.87 18.20 22.37
CA PRO A 36 -1.35 19.50 21.93
C PRO A 36 -0.67 20.01 20.64
N SER A 37 0.44 19.40 20.23
CA SER A 37 1.26 19.89 19.12
C SER A 37 0.76 19.44 17.74
N PHE A 38 -0.23 18.54 17.65
CA PHE A 38 -0.72 18.05 16.36
C PHE A 38 -2.16 17.52 16.40
N THR A 39 -2.77 17.43 15.23
CA THR A 39 -4.05 16.75 15.02
C THR A 39 -3.87 15.60 14.05
N LEU A 40 -4.23 14.39 14.47
CA LEU A 40 -4.22 13.22 13.59
C LEU A 40 -5.32 13.33 12.54
N THR A 41 -4.97 13.08 11.28
CA THR A 41 -5.93 13.04 10.18
C THR A 41 -6.48 11.63 9.94
N ASN A 42 -5.74 10.61 10.36
CA ASN A 42 -6.06 9.19 10.18
C ASN A 42 -5.71 8.39 11.45
N SER A 43 -6.21 7.15 11.54
CA SER A 43 -5.73 6.22 12.56
C SER A 43 -4.25 5.87 12.30
N PRO A 44 -3.38 5.99 13.32
CA PRO A 44 -2.02 5.49 13.24
C PRO A 44 -1.99 4.03 12.82
N GLN A 45 -0.97 3.65 12.05
CA GLN A 45 -0.80 2.31 11.52
C GLN A 45 0.46 1.70 12.12
N VAL A 46 0.37 0.51 12.69
CA VAL A 46 1.48 -0.21 13.31
C VAL A 46 1.90 -1.36 12.39
N MET A 47 3.19 -1.43 12.02
CA MET A 47 3.73 -2.57 11.27
C MET A 47 4.93 -3.13 12.01
N CYS A 48 4.88 -4.43 12.29
CA CYS A 48 6.03 -5.15 12.82
C CYS A 48 7.22 -5.05 11.86
N ASN A 49 8.41 -4.79 12.42
CA ASN A 49 9.62 -4.59 11.62
C ASN A 49 10.05 -5.88 10.90
N SER A 50 9.76 -7.05 11.47
CA SER A 50 9.98 -8.37 10.86
C SER A 50 9.12 -9.44 11.53
N CYS A 51 9.03 -10.66 10.99
CA CYS A 51 8.26 -11.74 11.63
C CYS A 51 8.78 -12.18 13.01
N ARG A 52 9.99 -11.77 13.39
CA ARG A 52 10.62 -12.10 14.69
C ARG A 52 10.93 -10.86 15.53
N ALA A 53 10.50 -9.67 15.08
CA ALA A 53 10.73 -8.43 15.83
C ALA A 53 9.71 -8.30 16.95
N ASP A 54 10.17 -7.81 18.09
CA ASP A 54 9.38 -7.31 19.21
C ASP A 54 9.07 -5.81 19.08
N THR A 55 9.62 -5.16 18.06
CA THR A 55 9.40 -3.75 17.73
C THR A 55 8.65 -3.57 16.40
N ALA A 56 7.98 -2.43 16.31
CA ALA A 56 7.23 -2.00 15.16
C ALA A 56 7.63 -0.57 14.77
N THR A 57 7.44 -0.27 13.50
CA THR A 57 7.36 1.10 13.02
C THR A 57 5.88 1.47 12.95
N MET A 58 5.56 2.66 13.41
CA MET A 58 4.22 3.22 13.36
C MET A 58 4.21 4.42 12.41
N TRP A 59 3.20 4.54 11.55
CA TRP A 59 3.00 5.72 10.69
C TRP A 59 1.74 6.46 11.06
N PHE A 60 1.78 7.77 10.91
CA PHE A 60 0.65 8.63 11.17
C PHE A 60 0.75 9.91 10.34
N ASP A 61 -0.43 10.44 10.03
CA ASP A 61 -0.59 11.63 9.21
C ASP A 61 -1.12 12.75 10.09
N VAL A 62 -0.47 13.91 10.05
CA VAL A 62 -0.88 15.09 10.83
C VAL A 62 -1.37 16.20 9.92
N LEU A 63 -2.34 16.98 10.42
CA LEU A 63 -2.69 18.25 9.81
C LEU A 63 -1.51 19.21 9.99
N ASP A 64 -1.10 19.87 8.90
CA ASP A 64 0.06 20.74 8.90
C ASP A 64 -0.20 22.03 8.10
N SER A 65 0.60 23.06 8.38
CA SER A 65 0.63 24.29 7.61
C SER A 65 1.38 24.09 6.28
N GLN A 66 1.18 24.99 5.31
CA GLN A 66 1.90 24.93 4.03
C GLN A 66 3.43 24.96 4.20
N LEU A 67 3.93 25.53 5.30
CA LEU A 67 5.35 25.64 5.63
C LEU A 67 5.88 24.48 6.48
N GLY A 68 5.03 23.50 6.81
CA GLY A 68 5.40 22.31 7.56
C GLY A 68 5.69 22.59 9.04
N ALA A 69 5.01 23.56 9.66
CA ALA A 69 5.30 23.99 11.03
C ALA A 69 5.11 22.87 12.06
N THR A 70 4.02 22.10 11.93
CA THR A 70 3.71 20.97 12.81
C THR A 70 4.76 19.88 12.65
N THR A 71 5.11 19.53 11.42
CA THR A 71 6.15 18.52 11.16
C THR A 71 7.53 18.94 11.67
N LYS A 72 7.92 20.19 11.50
CA LYS A 72 9.19 20.70 12.05
C LYS A 72 9.22 20.63 13.57
N CYS A 73 8.08 20.86 14.23
CA CYS A 73 7.97 20.76 15.68
C CYS A 73 8.06 19.31 16.18
N LEU A 74 7.60 18.33 15.39
CA LEU A 74 7.56 16.92 15.79
C LEU A 74 8.80 16.12 15.40
N ILE A 75 9.46 16.41 14.28
CA ILE A 75 10.66 15.66 13.88
C ILE A 75 11.75 15.81 14.95
N ASN A 76 12.46 14.72 15.23
CA ASN A 76 13.51 14.62 16.26
C ASN A 76 13.01 14.80 17.69
N THR A 77 11.70 14.85 17.91
CA THR A 77 11.12 14.72 19.25
C THR A 77 10.91 13.25 19.61
N SER A 78 10.79 12.99 20.90
CA SER A 78 10.54 11.65 21.43
C SER A 78 9.49 11.69 22.51
N PHE A 79 8.85 10.55 22.77
CA PHE A 79 7.98 10.38 23.91
C PHE A 79 8.04 8.94 24.41
N GLN A 80 7.56 8.74 25.64
CA GLN A 80 7.50 7.42 26.27
C GLN A 80 6.32 6.62 25.73
N PHE A 81 6.61 5.44 25.21
CA PHE A 81 5.65 4.43 24.81
C PHE A 81 5.83 3.20 25.72
N GLY A 82 5.08 3.16 26.82
CA GLY A 82 5.32 2.16 27.87
C GLY A 82 6.74 2.33 28.45
N PRO A 83 7.58 1.28 28.43
CA PRO A 83 8.97 1.38 28.90
C PRO A 83 9.94 1.95 27.85
N SER A 84 9.49 2.17 26.60
CA SER A 84 10.37 2.50 25.47
C SER A 84 10.32 3.99 25.14
N LEU A 85 11.50 4.59 24.98
CA LEU A 85 11.63 5.93 24.43
C LEU A 85 11.62 5.87 22.90
N CYS A 86 10.56 6.37 22.27
CA CYS A 86 10.37 6.27 20.82
C CYS A 86 10.55 7.64 20.15
N PHE A 87 11.18 7.66 18.98
CA PHE A 87 11.51 8.88 18.24
C PHE A 87 10.64 9.09 17.01
N ILE A 88 10.25 10.34 16.78
CA ILE A 88 9.46 10.76 15.61
C ILE A 88 10.40 11.19 14.48
N TRP A 89 10.18 10.61 13.30
CA TRP A 89 10.90 10.91 12.08
C TRP A 89 9.94 11.35 10.98
N ALA A 90 10.48 12.10 10.02
CA ALA A 90 9.81 12.29 8.75
C ALA A 90 9.54 10.94 8.08
N ALA A 91 8.32 10.74 7.61
CA ALA A 91 7.99 9.66 6.71
C ALA A 91 7.80 10.21 5.30
N CYS A 92 8.10 9.40 4.31
CA CYS A 92 7.64 9.67 2.97
C CYS A 92 6.19 9.18 2.86
N SER A 93 5.38 9.80 2.00
CA SER A 93 3.98 9.41 1.74
C SER A 93 3.76 7.94 1.31
N TYR A 94 4.85 7.18 1.12
CA TYR A 94 4.92 5.80 0.63
C TYR A 94 5.20 4.75 1.72
N SER A 95 4.91 5.03 2.98
CA SER A 95 5.20 4.13 4.11
C SER A 95 4.40 2.82 4.18
N GLY A 96 3.50 2.57 3.22
CA GLY A 96 2.78 1.31 3.09
C GLY A 96 3.61 0.26 2.35
N ILE A 97 2.95 -0.83 1.97
CA ILE A 97 3.47 -1.75 0.96
C ILE A 97 3.90 -0.90 -0.24
N PRO A 98 5.12 -1.07 -0.76
CA PRO A 98 5.63 -0.19 -1.80
C PRO A 98 4.86 -0.36 -3.12
N LEU A 99 4.62 0.77 -3.79
CA LEU A 99 4.26 0.84 -5.21
C LEU A 99 5.55 0.95 -6.03
N CYS A 100 5.89 -0.12 -6.74
CA CYS A 100 7.07 -0.15 -7.60
C CYS A 100 6.95 0.90 -8.72
N GLN A 101 7.91 1.80 -8.85
CA GLN A 101 7.88 2.85 -9.89
C GLN A 101 8.35 2.35 -11.27
N HIS A 102 8.88 1.12 -11.33
CA HIS A 102 9.30 0.50 -12.60
C HIS A 102 8.14 -0.25 -13.26
N CYS A 103 7.41 -1.10 -12.52
CA CYS A 103 6.30 -1.88 -13.08
C CYS A 103 4.90 -1.37 -12.67
N TRP A 104 4.83 -0.40 -11.76
CA TRP A 104 3.61 0.20 -11.22
C TRP A 104 2.68 -0.75 -10.47
N ARG A 105 3.23 -1.87 -9.97
CA ARG A 105 2.50 -2.82 -9.11
C ARG A 105 2.81 -2.58 -7.64
N TRP A 106 1.80 -2.75 -6.80
CA TRP A 106 1.99 -2.83 -5.35
C TRP A 106 2.65 -4.16 -4.97
N GLY A 107 3.37 -4.18 -3.85
CA GLY A 107 3.91 -5.41 -3.24
C GLY A 107 5.43 -5.46 -3.13
N HIS A 108 6.16 -4.66 -3.93
CA HIS A 108 7.62 -4.68 -3.94
C HIS A 108 8.21 -3.31 -4.26
N SER A 109 9.45 -3.09 -3.82
CA SER A 109 10.18 -1.85 -4.12
C SER A 109 10.71 -1.86 -5.55
N THR A 110 11.01 -0.68 -6.10
CA THR A 110 11.66 -0.56 -7.42
C THR A 110 12.97 -1.34 -7.50
N ARG A 111 13.74 -1.39 -6.40
CA ARG A 111 15.02 -2.13 -6.34
C ARG A 111 14.84 -3.65 -6.40
N ALA A 112 13.71 -4.16 -5.91
CA ALA A 112 13.36 -5.57 -5.93
C ALA A 112 12.50 -5.96 -7.17
N CYS A 113 12.42 -5.08 -8.16
CA CYS A 113 11.61 -5.32 -9.36
C CYS A 113 12.37 -6.18 -10.37
N HIS A 114 11.71 -7.22 -10.88
CA HIS A 114 12.24 -8.11 -11.92
C HIS A 114 11.61 -7.88 -13.31
N SER A 115 10.82 -6.81 -13.49
CA SER A 115 10.29 -6.48 -14.82
C SER A 115 11.44 -6.08 -15.75
N GLN A 116 11.47 -6.64 -16.96
CA GLN A 116 12.53 -6.40 -17.95
C GLN A 116 12.53 -4.97 -18.50
N ALA A 117 11.36 -4.32 -18.48
CA ALA A 117 11.18 -2.96 -18.99
C ALA A 117 10.29 -2.15 -18.03
N PRO A 118 10.47 -0.81 -18.00
CA PRO A 118 9.55 0.07 -17.29
C PRO A 118 8.17 -0.02 -17.92
N ARG A 119 7.13 0.11 -17.10
CA ARG A 119 5.74 0.20 -17.56
C ARG A 119 5.24 1.63 -17.44
N CYS A 120 4.35 1.99 -18.35
CA CYS A 120 3.71 3.29 -18.31
C CYS A 120 2.60 3.28 -17.25
N PRO A 121 2.55 4.21 -16.29
CA PRO A 121 1.49 4.26 -15.29
C PRO A 121 0.10 4.52 -15.90
N ARG A 122 0.06 5.12 -17.10
CA ARG A 122 -1.18 5.45 -17.80
C ARG A 122 -1.79 4.29 -18.57
N CYS A 123 -0.99 3.46 -19.24
CA CYS A 123 -1.50 2.40 -20.11
C CYS A 123 -0.94 1.00 -19.81
N ALA A 124 -0.06 0.87 -18.81
CA ALA A 124 0.59 -0.37 -18.36
C ALA A 124 1.49 -1.09 -19.40
N SER A 125 1.70 -0.50 -20.57
CA SER A 125 2.57 -0.96 -21.66
C SER A 125 4.06 -0.70 -21.39
N PRO A 126 4.99 -1.40 -22.05
CA PRO A 126 6.43 -1.38 -21.73
C PRO A 126 7.15 -0.13 -22.27
N HIS A 127 6.88 1.02 -21.67
CA HIS A 127 7.55 2.29 -21.93
C HIS A 127 7.42 3.22 -20.71
N THR A 128 8.23 4.28 -20.64
CA THR A 128 8.15 5.27 -19.55
C THR A 128 6.96 6.21 -19.74
N GLU A 129 6.53 6.92 -18.68
CA GLU A 129 5.50 7.96 -18.85
C GLU A 129 5.94 9.07 -19.81
N ALA A 130 7.21 9.47 -19.74
CA ALA A 130 7.79 10.48 -20.65
C ALA A 130 7.74 10.03 -22.11
N GLY A 131 8.03 8.75 -22.39
CA GLY A 131 7.95 8.18 -23.73
C GLY A 131 6.53 7.82 -24.19
N HIS A 132 5.50 8.12 -23.40
CA HIS A 132 4.14 7.64 -23.68
C HIS A 132 3.63 8.04 -25.07
N ARG A 133 3.81 9.29 -25.48
CA ARG A 133 3.34 9.76 -26.79
C ARG A 133 4.02 9.06 -27.96
N GLN A 134 5.30 8.75 -27.81
CA GLN A 134 6.14 8.21 -28.88
C GLN A 134 5.99 6.69 -29.02
N HIS A 135 5.65 5.97 -27.95
CA HIS A 135 5.66 4.51 -27.92
C HIS A 135 4.28 3.87 -27.74
N ALA A 136 3.32 4.57 -27.11
CA ALA A 136 2.01 4.00 -26.89
C ALA A 136 1.25 3.89 -28.23
N SER A 137 0.73 2.70 -28.52
CA SER A 137 -0.05 2.43 -29.75
C SER A 137 -1.26 3.36 -29.89
N CYS A 138 -1.82 3.81 -28.78
CA CYS A 138 -2.92 4.77 -28.73
C CYS A 138 -2.52 6.22 -29.06
N CYS A 139 -1.24 6.57 -29.01
CA CYS A 139 -0.78 7.97 -29.14
C CYS A 139 0.20 8.20 -30.30
N ARG A 140 1.01 7.20 -30.66
CA ARG A 140 2.08 7.32 -31.67
C ARG A 140 1.56 7.58 -33.09
N GLY A 141 0.30 7.28 -33.35
CA GLY A 141 -0.23 7.19 -34.71
C GLY A 141 0.24 5.91 -35.41
N ASN A 142 -0.43 5.59 -36.50
CA ASN A 142 -0.11 4.45 -37.35
C ASN A 142 -0.33 4.83 -38.82
N PRO A 143 0.73 5.29 -39.52
CA PRO A 143 0.65 5.63 -40.95
C PRO A 143 0.28 4.43 -41.83
N SER A 144 0.54 3.21 -41.37
CA SER A 144 0.21 1.97 -42.08
C SER A 144 -1.21 1.46 -41.80
N ALA A 145 -1.96 2.09 -40.91
CA ALA A 145 -3.38 1.78 -40.70
C ALA A 145 -4.23 2.19 -41.91
N LYS A 146 -5.41 1.59 -42.05
CA LYS A 146 -6.41 1.96 -43.06
C LYS A 146 -7.73 2.31 -42.37
N PRO A 147 -8.11 3.60 -42.28
CA PRO A 147 -7.36 4.79 -42.72
C PRO A 147 -6.10 5.06 -41.88
N PRO A 148 -5.10 5.80 -42.41
CA PRO A 148 -3.93 6.23 -41.64
C PRO A 148 -4.35 6.96 -40.38
N GLN A 149 -3.65 6.69 -39.28
CA GLN A 149 -3.90 7.32 -37.99
C GLN A 149 -2.79 8.31 -37.67
N ASP A 150 -3.14 9.57 -37.51
CA ASP A 150 -2.19 10.60 -37.09
C ASP A 150 -1.78 10.42 -35.62
N PRO A 151 -0.54 10.80 -35.25
CA PRO A 151 -0.14 10.90 -33.86
C PRO A 151 -1.02 11.89 -33.10
N THR A 152 -1.19 11.67 -31.80
CA THR A 152 -1.89 12.66 -30.98
C THR A 152 -1.09 13.96 -30.94
N PRO A 153 -1.70 15.13 -31.25
CA PRO A 153 -1.00 16.41 -31.25
C PRO A 153 -0.35 16.73 -29.89
N GLU A 154 0.73 17.48 -29.93
CA GLU A 154 1.39 17.97 -28.72
C GLU A 154 0.42 18.84 -27.90
N GLY A 155 0.40 18.65 -26.58
CA GLY A 155 -0.52 19.34 -25.66
C GLY A 155 -1.96 18.80 -25.63
N ALA A 156 -2.43 18.09 -26.66
CA ALA A 156 -3.77 17.49 -26.66
C ALA A 156 -3.87 16.33 -25.64
N PRO A 157 -5.02 16.08 -24.99
CA PRO A 157 -5.17 14.93 -24.10
C PRO A 157 -4.94 13.60 -24.83
N CYS A 158 -4.59 12.53 -24.09
CA CYS A 158 -4.49 11.21 -24.70
C CYS A 158 -5.90 10.76 -25.15
N PRO A 159 -6.05 10.10 -26.31
CA PRO A 159 -7.36 9.69 -26.86
C PRO A 159 -7.97 8.48 -26.11
N HIS A 160 -7.39 8.08 -24.99
CA HIS A 160 -7.83 6.94 -24.20
C HIS A 160 -7.83 7.30 -22.71
N ALA A 161 -8.71 6.64 -21.95
CA ALA A 161 -8.64 6.67 -20.51
C ALA A 161 -7.38 5.95 -20.02
N ALA A 162 -6.77 6.45 -18.94
CA ALA A 162 -5.71 5.71 -18.27
C ALA A 162 -6.28 4.40 -17.69
N ARG A 163 -5.49 3.33 -17.65
CA ARG A 163 -5.91 2.02 -17.14
C ARG A 163 -4.94 1.53 -16.08
N CYS A 164 -5.43 1.43 -14.85
CA CYS A 164 -4.60 1.07 -13.69
C CYS A 164 -4.17 -0.40 -13.78
N VAL A 165 -2.87 -0.69 -13.67
CA VAL A 165 -2.35 -2.06 -13.73
C VAL A 165 -2.83 -2.93 -12.55
N ASN A 166 -3.19 -2.31 -11.43
CA ASN A 166 -3.57 -2.98 -10.18
C ASN A 166 -5.08 -3.33 -10.16
N CYS A 167 -5.95 -2.32 -10.22
CA CYS A 167 -7.41 -2.51 -10.10
C CYS A 167 -8.15 -2.54 -11.45
N LYS A 168 -7.46 -2.33 -12.57
CA LYS A 168 -8.02 -2.28 -13.94
C LYS A 168 -9.00 -1.14 -14.23
N GLY A 169 -9.22 -0.22 -13.29
CA GLY A 169 -10.10 0.93 -13.48
C GLY A 169 -9.50 2.08 -14.30
N ASP A 170 -10.36 3.06 -14.62
CA ASP A 170 -10.08 4.18 -15.53
C ASP A 170 -9.30 5.33 -14.86
N HIS A 171 -8.10 5.02 -14.38
CA HIS A 171 -7.16 5.98 -13.80
C HIS A 171 -5.72 5.49 -13.94
N SER A 172 -4.76 6.39 -13.73
CA SER A 172 -3.34 6.06 -13.68
C SER A 172 -3.03 5.15 -12.49
N ALA A 173 -2.06 4.24 -12.62
CA ALA A 173 -1.58 3.44 -11.49
C ALA A 173 -0.98 4.30 -10.34
N SER A 174 -0.56 5.53 -10.63
CA SER A 174 -0.11 6.52 -9.64
C SER A 174 -1.23 7.28 -8.94
N ASP A 175 -2.49 7.09 -9.35
CA ASP A 175 -3.62 7.86 -8.85
C ASP A 175 -4.05 7.39 -7.45
N ARG A 176 -4.24 8.35 -6.54
CA ARG A 176 -4.66 8.12 -5.15
C ARG A 176 -6.10 7.68 -5.02
N ARG A 177 -6.90 7.83 -6.09
CA ARG A 177 -8.26 7.28 -6.14
C ARG A 177 -8.29 5.76 -6.26
N CYS A 178 -7.16 5.13 -6.58
CA CYS A 178 -7.05 3.68 -6.70
C CYS A 178 -7.38 2.96 -5.38
N PRO A 179 -8.20 1.89 -5.38
CA PRO A 179 -8.45 1.11 -4.16
C PRO A 179 -7.17 0.58 -3.51
N PHE A 180 -6.18 0.17 -4.30
CA PHE A 180 -4.89 -0.28 -3.77
C PHE A 180 -4.13 0.82 -3.01
N TRP A 181 -4.30 2.10 -3.39
CA TRP A 181 -3.74 3.21 -2.63
C TRP A 181 -4.40 3.34 -1.25
N ARG A 182 -5.73 3.16 -1.19
CA ARG A 182 -6.48 3.19 0.07
C ARG A 182 -6.08 2.04 1.00
N HIS A 183 -5.85 0.86 0.43
CA HIS A 183 -5.43 -0.35 1.14
C HIS A 183 -3.90 -0.55 1.20
N ARG A 184 -3.09 0.49 0.93
CA ARG A 184 -1.63 0.37 0.86
C ARG A 184 -0.96 -0.14 2.13
N PHE A 185 -1.63 -0.07 3.27
CA PHE A 185 -1.14 -0.57 4.56
C PHE A 185 -1.71 -1.95 4.94
N ASP A 186 -2.64 -2.49 4.15
CA ASP A 186 -3.30 -3.77 4.42
C ASP A 186 -2.64 -4.89 3.61
N ARG A 187 -1.70 -5.61 4.26
CA ARG A 187 -1.01 -6.77 3.67
C ARG A 187 -1.95 -7.88 3.26
N ALA A 188 -2.96 -8.18 4.07
CA ALA A 188 -3.88 -9.27 3.80
C ALA A 188 -4.72 -8.94 2.56
N TRP A 189 -5.29 -7.74 2.52
CA TRP A 189 -6.06 -7.26 1.37
C TRP A 189 -5.22 -7.20 0.09
N LEU A 190 -3.98 -6.68 0.18
CA LEU A 190 -3.11 -6.61 -0.99
C LEU A 190 -2.68 -7.99 -1.47
N ALA A 191 -2.41 -8.94 -0.58
CA ALA A 191 -2.12 -10.33 -0.96
C ALA A 191 -3.32 -10.98 -1.66
N GLU A 192 -4.53 -10.81 -1.11
CA GLU A 192 -5.78 -11.33 -1.68
C GLU A 192 -6.03 -10.77 -3.08
N LYS A 193 -5.90 -9.45 -3.27
CA LYS A 193 -6.20 -8.78 -4.55
C LYS A 193 -5.07 -8.86 -5.58
N SER A 194 -3.84 -9.16 -5.15
CA SER A 194 -2.69 -9.30 -6.06
C SER A 194 -2.44 -10.74 -6.51
N ALA A 195 -3.12 -11.72 -5.87
CA ALA A 195 -3.00 -13.12 -6.26
C ALA A 195 -3.50 -13.31 -7.71
N PRO A 196 -2.75 -14.00 -8.58
CA PRO A 196 -3.27 -14.43 -9.88
C PRO A 196 -4.52 -15.29 -9.64
N SER A 197 -5.54 -15.11 -10.49
CA SER A 197 -6.85 -15.80 -10.36
C SER A 197 -6.72 -17.32 -10.19
N SER A 198 -5.66 -17.94 -10.71
CA SER A 198 -5.37 -19.37 -10.58
C SER A 198 -5.04 -19.83 -9.14
N LEU A 199 -4.52 -18.97 -8.27
CA LEU A 199 -4.27 -19.32 -6.86
C LEU A 199 -5.52 -19.17 -6.00
N HIS A 200 -6.45 -18.31 -6.40
CA HIS A 200 -7.73 -18.13 -5.71
C HIS A 200 -8.62 -19.38 -5.87
N GLU A 201 -8.64 -19.97 -7.06
CA GLU A 201 -9.34 -21.24 -7.31
C GLU A 201 -8.69 -22.40 -6.53
N GLY A 202 -7.35 -22.50 -6.53
CA GLY A 202 -6.64 -23.53 -5.77
C GLY A 202 -6.83 -23.43 -4.26
N LEU A 203 -6.83 -22.22 -3.68
CA LEU A 203 -7.07 -22.03 -2.24
C LEU A 203 -8.52 -22.30 -1.83
N GLN A 204 -9.49 -21.97 -2.68
CA GLN A 204 -10.89 -22.33 -2.45
C GLN A 204 -11.11 -23.85 -2.54
N GLU A 205 -10.46 -24.51 -3.50
CA GLU A 205 -10.57 -25.96 -3.66
C GLU A 205 -9.91 -26.73 -2.50
N ILE A 206 -8.76 -26.23 -2.00
CA ILE A 206 -8.12 -26.77 -0.79
C ILE A 206 -9.05 -26.56 0.42
N SER A 207 -9.57 -25.35 0.62
CA SER A 207 -10.48 -25.06 1.75
C SER A 207 -11.76 -25.90 1.73
N GLN A 208 -12.34 -26.15 0.56
CA GLN A 208 -13.50 -27.04 0.40
C GLN A 208 -13.15 -28.51 0.69
N LYS A 209 -11.98 -28.98 0.26
CA LYS A 209 -11.51 -30.34 0.55
C LYS A 209 -11.25 -30.55 2.05
N THR A 210 -10.62 -29.58 2.74
CA THR A 210 -10.40 -29.68 4.19
C THR A 210 -11.73 -29.71 4.95
N ALA A 211 -12.69 -28.86 4.57
CA ALA A 211 -14.01 -28.85 5.22
C ALA A 211 -14.81 -30.15 4.98
N GLN A 212 -14.66 -30.76 3.81
CA GLN A 212 -15.33 -32.01 3.47
C GLN A 212 -14.71 -33.22 4.20
N GLU A 213 -13.39 -33.22 4.40
CA GLU A 213 -12.70 -34.25 5.20
C GLU A 213 -13.03 -34.14 6.70
N GLU A 214 -13.10 -32.92 7.25
CA GLU A 214 -13.56 -32.71 8.63
C GLU A 214 -15.03 -33.17 8.83
N CYS A 215 -15.89 -32.93 7.84
CA CYS A 215 -17.29 -33.37 7.88
C CYS A 215 -17.41 -34.91 7.80
N LYS A 216 -16.57 -35.58 7.00
CA LYS A 216 -16.49 -37.05 6.94
C LYS A 216 -15.93 -37.65 8.23
N GLY A 217 -14.88 -37.05 8.81
CA GLY A 217 -14.30 -37.49 10.09
C GLY A 217 -15.30 -37.45 11.24
N ARG A 218 -16.11 -36.39 11.33
CA ARG A 218 -17.18 -36.29 12.34
C ARG A 218 -18.29 -37.33 12.15
N ARG A 219 -18.64 -37.68 10.91
CA ARG A 219 -19.64 -38.75 10.64
C ARG A 219 -19.13 -40.14 11.02
N MET A 220 -17.84 -40.43 10.85
CA MET A 220 -17.24 -41.72 11.21
C MET A 220 -17.12 -41.91 12.73
N LEU A 221 -16.92 -40.84 13.49
CA LEU A 221 -16.90 -40.88 14.96
C LEU A 221 -18.30 -41.09 15.57
N ASN A 222 -19.35 -40.61 14.92
CA ASN A 222 -20.73 -40.76 15.39
C ASN A 222 -21.39 -42.12 15.08
N HIS A 223 -20.70 -43.02 14.37
CA HIS A 223 -21.20 -44.36 14.02
C HIS A 223 -20.58 -45.50 14.85
N ARG A 224 -19.81 -45.18 15.90
CA ARG A 224 -19.16 -46.16 16.78
C ARG A 224 -19.81 -46.30 18.17
N HIS A 225 -21.09 -45.96 18.30
CA HIS A 225 -21.90 -46.27 19.48
C HIS A 225 -23.11 -47.12 19.08
#